data_AF-A0A346FMV8-F1
#
_entry.id   AF-A0A346FMV8-F1
#
_cell.length_a   1.000
_cell.length_b   1.000
_cell.length_c   1.000
_cell.angle_alpha   90.00
_cell.angle_beta   90.00
_cell.angle_gamma   90.00
#
_symmetry.space_group_name_H-M   'P 1'
#
loop_
_entity.id
_entity.type
_entity.pdbx_description
1 polymer ?
#
loop_
_entity_poly.entity_id
_entity_poly.type
_entity_poly.pdbx_seq_one_letter_code
_entity_poly.pdbx_strand_id
1 'polypeptide(L)'
;VCAPDCSNITWKGPVCGSDGKTYKDECALLKAKCRGHPDLDVQYQGKCKKTCRDVLCPGSSTCVVDQTNNAYCVTCNRICPEVTSPEQYLCGNDGIIYASACHLRRATCLLGRSIGVAYEGKCIKAKSC
;
A
#
# COMPACT_ATOMS: atom_id res chain seq x y z
N VAL A 1 8.09 12.21 30.04
CA VAL A 1 7.37 13.16 29.15
C VAL A 1 7.90 12.98 27.74
N CYS A 2 7.04 12.98 26.73
CA CYS A 2 7.45 12.85 25.33
C CYS A 2 7.71 14.24 24.70
N ALA A 3 8.96 14.52 24.34
CA ALA A 3 9.42 15.77 23.75
C ALA A 3 10.37 15.49 22.56
N PRO A 4 9.83 15.14 21.38
CA PRO A 4 10.64 14.94 20.18
C PRO A 4 11.24 16.26 19.70
N ASP A 5 12.42 16.21 19.08
CA ASP A 5 12.98 17.36 18.39
C ASP A 5 12.22 17.61 17.08
N CYS A 6 11.71 18.82 16.92
CA CYS A 6 10.90 19.24 15.78
C CYS A 6 11.53 20.41 15.01
N SER A 7 12.77 20.76 15.33
CA SER A 7 13.47 21.93 14.79
C SER A 7 13.83 21.75 13.31
N ASN A 8 14.17 20.53 12.91
CA ASN A 8 14.63 20.20 11.56
C ASN A 8 13.51 19.73 10.60
N ILE A 9 12.25 19.94 10.96
CA ILE A 9 11.09 19.57 10.12
C ILE A 9 10.86 20.68 9.08
N THR A 10 11.09 20.34 7.81
CA THR A 10 10.93 21.26 6.67
C THR A 10 9.46 21.46 6.28
N TRP A 11 8.65 20.40 6.32
CA TRP A 11 7.23 20.45 6.01
C TRP A 11 6.39 20.92 7.21
N LYS A 12 5.77 22.09 7.11
CA LYS A 12 4.92 22.66 8.19
C LYS A 12 3.42 22.35 8.04
N GLY A 13 3.04 21.63 6.99
CA GLY A 13 1.65 21.26 6.73
C GLY A 13 1.22 19.98 7.45
N PRO A 14 -0.05 19.56 7.27
CA PRO A 14 -0.52 18.27 7.76
C PRO A 14 0.23 17.12 7.09
N VAL A 15 0.26 15.97 7.76
CA VAL A 15 0.86 14.73 7.25
C VAL A 15 -0.10 13.57 7.45
N CYS A 16 -0.02 12.57 6.57
CA CYS A 16 -0.73 11.32 6.74
C CYS A 16 0.20 10.28 7.35
N GLY A 17 -0.20 9.68 8.47
CA GLY A 17 0.54 8.63 9.15
C GLY A 17 0.34 7.26 8.51
N SER A 18 1.27 6.34 8.77
CA SER A 18 1.19 4.93 8.39
C SER A 18 -0.01 4.20 9.00
N ASP A 19 -0.62 4.76 10.04
CA ASP A 19 -1.85 4.29 10.67
C ASP A 19 -3.14 4.78 9.97
N GLY A 20 -3.00 5.52 8.87
CA GLY A 20 -4.11 6.09 8.11
C GLY A 20 -4.75 7.32 8.76
N LYS A 21 -4.16 7.89 9.82
CA LYS A 21 -4.66 9.12 10.46
C LYS A 21 -3.95 10.35 9.96
N THR A 22 -4.71 11.45 9.88
CA THR A 22 -4.15 12.76 9.57
C THR A 22 -3.64 13.41 10.85
N TYR A 23 -2.38 13.80 10.83
CA TYR A 23 -1.76 14.59 11.88
C TYR A 23 -1.66 16.04 11.42
N LYS A 24 -1.83 16.97 12.36
CA LYS A 24 -1.78 18.41 12.07
C LYS A 24 -0.44 18.87 11.47
N ASP A 25 0.64 18.19 11.85
CA ASP A 25 2.01 18.39 11.44
C ASP A 25 2.83 17.13 11.79
N GLU A 26 4.06 17.05 11.27
CA GLU A 26 4.98 15.94 11.53
C GLU A 26 5.41 15.85 13.01
N CYS A 27 5.53 16.98 13.70
CA CYS A 27 5.87 17.01 15.12
C CYS A 27 4.81 16.32 15.99
N ALA A 28 3.53 16.51 15.67
CA ALA A 28 2.42 15.85 16.34
C ALA A 28 2.43 14.34 16.11
N LEU A 29 2.83 13.90 14.91
CA LEU A 29 3.04 12.49 14.61
C LEU A 29 4.18 11.92 15.44
N LEU A 30 5.35 12.58 15.48
CA LEU A 30 6.48 12.14 16.31
C LEU A 30 6.13 12.05 17.79
N LYS A 31 5.30 12.98 18.28
CA LYS A 31 4.80 12.94 19.66
C LYS A 31 3.86 11.76 19.90
N ALA A 32 3.02 11.41 18.93
CA ALA A 32 2.17 10.22 19.00
C ALA A 32 2.99 8.93 18.92
N LYS A 33 4.05 8.91 18.09
CA LYS A 33 5.02 7.81 17.97
C LYS A 33 5.63 7.48 19.33
N CYS A 34 6.22 8.49 19.98
CA CYS A 34 6.88 8.32 21.28
C CYS A 34 5.91 8.10 22.46
N ARG A 35 4.61 8.36 22.30
CA ARG A 35 3.59 8.06 23.32
C ARG A 35 3.08 6.62 23.31
N GLY A 36 3.46 5.79 22.33
CA GLY A 36 3.07 4.38 22.31
C GLY A 36 2.77 3.80 20.91
N HIS A 37 3.18 4.48 19.84
CA HIS A 37 3.03 3.95 18.48
C HIS A 37 4.42 3.88 17.81
N PRO A 38 5.31 2.96 18.23
CA PRO A 38 6.71 2.95 17.81
C PRO A 38 6.91 2.81 16.29
N ASP A 39 5.97 2.16 15.60
CA ASP A 39 6.00 1.93 14.14
C ASP A 39 5.27 3.04 13.33
N LEU A 40 4.82 4.11 13.99
CA LEU A 40 4.15 5.23 13.34
C LEU A 40 5.15 6.08 12.58
N ASP A 41 4.92 6.23 11.29
CA ASP A 41 5.74 7.05 10.40
C ASP A 41 4.87 7.87 9.44
N VAL A 42 5.45 8.91 8.84
CA VAL A 42 4.77 9.68 7.78
C VAL A 42 4.78 8.84 6.50
N GLN A 43 3.61 8.55 5.94
CA GLN A 43 3.51 7.87 4.64
C GLN A 43 3.52 8.84 3.46
N TYR A 44 2.91 10.03 3.60
CA TYR A 44 3.00 11.12 2.62
C TYR A 44 2.63 12.46 3.26
N GLN A 45 3.06 13.54 2.60
CA GLN A 45 2.76 14.92 2.99
C GLN A 45 1.32 15.28 2.60
N GLY A 46 0.65 16.06 3.46
CA GLY A 46 -0.76 16.43 3.31
C GLY A 46 -1.70 15.59 4.17
N LYS A 47 -3.00 15.86 4.07
CA LYS A 47 -4.04 15.10 4.78
C LYS A 47 -4.24 13.73 4.12
N CYS A 48 -4.64 12.73 4.91
CA CYS A 48 -5.01 11.44 4.37
C CYS A 48 -6.16 11.55 3.37
N LYS A 49 -6.07 10.80 2.27
CA LYS A 49 -7.01 10.83 1.15
C LYS A 49 -7.77 9.51 1.01
N LYS A 50 -8.93 9.59 0.35
CA LYS A 50 -9.80 8.47 0.01
C LYS A 50 -9.58 7.90 -1.40
N THR A 51 -8.57 8.37 -2.12
CA THR A 51 -8.19 7.85 -3.44
C THR A 51 -6.74 8.19 -3.71
N CYS A 52 -6.10 7.50 -4.66
CA CYS A 52 -4.75 7.80 -5.11
C CYS A 52 -4.64 8.96 -6.12
N ARG A 53 -5.74 9.64 -6.48
CA ARG A 53 -5.75 10.65 -7.56
C ARG A 53 -4.78 11.81 -7.33
N ASP A 54 -4.71 12.31 -6.09
CA ASP A 54 -3.90 13.47 -5.71
C ASP A 54 -2.90 13.10 -4.58
N VAL A 55 -2.47 11.84 -4.54
CA VAL A 55 -1.51 11.36 -3.54
C VAL A 55 -0.17 11.17 -4.21
N LEU A 56 0.81 11.97 -3.79
CA LEU A 56 2.21 11.83 -4.21
C LEU A 56 2.98 11.06 -3.15
N CYS A 57 3.34 9.81 -3.48
CA CYS A 57 4.15 8.99 -2.59
C CYS A 57 5.63 9.40 -2.66
N PRO A 58 6.33 9.45 -1.51
CA PRO A 58 7.75 9.78 -1.49
C PRO A 58 8.61 8.62 -2.04
N GLY A 59 9.70 8.97 -2.71
CA GLY A 59 10.69 8.00 -3.20
C GLY A 59 10.14 7.05 -4.28
N SER A 60 10.31 5.74 -4.06
CA SER A 60 9.86 4.68 -4.97
C SER A 60 8.56 3.99 -4.52
N SER A 61 7.91 4.55 -3.49
CA SER A 61 6.64 4.05 -2.98
C SER A 61 5.52 4.24 -4.01
N THR A 62 4.57 3.32 -4.01
CA THR A 62 3.40 3.30 -4.89
C THR A 62 2.15 3.55 -4.06
N CYS A 63 1.20 4.30 -4.62
CA CYS A 63 -0.08 4.53 -3.95
C CYS A 63 -1.01 3.32 -4.14
N VAL A 64 -1.58 2.84 -3.04
CA VAL A 64 -2.58 1.77 -3.00
C VAL A 64 -3.79 2.22 -2.18
N VAL A 65 -4.96 1.65 -2.45
CA VAL A 65 -6.16 1.85 -1.61
C VAL A 65 -6.57 0.57 -0.88
N ASP A 66 -7.09 0.74 0.34
CA ASP A 66 -7.72 -0.35 1.10
C ASP A 66 -9.19 -0.58 0.69
N GLN A 67 -9.86 -1.54 1.33
CA GLN A 67 -11.28 -1.85 1.10
C GLN A 67 -12.25 -0.70 1.46
N THR A 68 -11.80 0.30 2.22
CA THR A 68 -12.56 1.51 2.58
C THR A 68 -12.12 2.74 1.78
N ASN A 69 -11.33 2.51 0.72
CA ASN A 69 -10.71 3.49 -0.16
C ASN A 69 -9.67 4.41 0.51
N ASN A 70 -9.15 4.13 1.71
CA ASN A 70 -8.06 4.95 2.25
C ASN A 70 -6.79 4.74 1.41
N ALA A 71 -6.13 5.83 1.04
CA ALA A 71 -4.90 5.81 0.27
C ALA A 71 -3.67 5.65 1.16
N TYR A 72 -2.78 4.74 0.78
CA TYR A 72 -1.53 4.41 1.45
C TYR A 72 -0.36 4.45 0.48
N CYS A 73 0.81 4.87 0.94
CA CYS A 73 2.05 4.80 0.18
C CYS A 73 2.88 3.62 0.67
N VAL A 74 3.08 2.63 -0.19
CA VAL A 74 3.76 1.38 0.16
C VAL A 74 4.83 1.02 -0.86
N THR A 75 5.84 0.29 -0.45
CA THR A 75 6.85 -0.25 -1.37
C THR A 75 6.38 -1.60 -1.91
N CYS A 76 6.07 -1.65 -3.21
CA CYS A 76 5.69 -2.91 -3.84
C CYS A 76 6.90 -3.85 -3.96
N ASN A 77 6.74 -5.11 -3.52
CA ASN A 77 7.74 -6.13 -3.77
C ASN A 77 7.82 -6.43 -5.28
N ARG A 78 8.96 -6.15 -5.90
CA ARG A 78 9.19 -6.38 -7.34
C ARG A 78 9.81 -7.74 -7.64
N ILE A 79 10.47 -8.35 -6.65
CA ILE A 79 11.19 -9.61 -6.78
C ILE A 79 10.29 -10.74 -6.27
N CYS A 80 9.98 -11.68 -7.15
CA CYS A 80 9.25 -12.89 -6.80
C CYS A 80 10.13 -14.10 -7.04
N PRO A 81 10.05 -15.13 -6.18
CA PRO A 81 10.76 -16.38 -6.40
C PRO A 81 10.25 -17.05 -7.68
N GLU A 82 11.14 -17.82 -8.32
CA GLU A 82 10.77 -18.65 -9.46
C GLU A 82 9.78 -19.72 -9.03
N VAL A 83 8.89 -20.06 -9.96
CA VAL A 83 7.79 -20.98 -9.73
C VAL A 83 8.25 -22.39 -10.08
N THR A 84 8.18 -23.30 -9.12
CA THR A 84 8.65 -24.70 -9.27
C THR A 84 7.52 -25.71 -9.52
N SER A 85 6.27 -25.35 -9.24
CA SER A 85 5.11 -26.23 -9.43
C SER A 85 3.95 -25.50 -10.13
N PRO A 86 3.27 -26.17 -11.08
CA PRO A 86 2.06 -25.64 -11.72
C PRO A 86 0.87 -25.43 -10.78
N GLU A 87 0.90 -25.96 -9.56
CA GLU A 87 -0.15 -25.77 -8.55
C GLU A 87 -0.14 -24.34 -7.96
N GLN A 88 0.95 -23.59 -8.12
CA GLN A 88 1.06 -22.23 -7.58
C GLN A 88 0.37 -21.18 -8.45
N TYR A 89 -0.05 -21.53 -9.67
CA TYR A 89 -0.72 -20.61 -10.56
C TYR A 89 -2.05 -20.15 -9.96
N LEU A 90 -2.42 -18.90 -10.20
CA LEU A 90 -3.68 -18.32 -9.77
C LEU A 90 -4.37 -17.61 -10.94
N CYS A 91 -5.69 -17.71 -11.01
CA CYS A 91 -6.49 -16.88 -11.89
C CYS A 91 -6.96 -15.65 -11.11
N GLY A 92 -6.64 -14.44 -11.58
CA GLY A 92 -7.16 -13.20 -11.02
C GLY A 92 -8.60 -12.92 -11.50
N ASN A 93 -9.33 -12.07 -10.76
CA ASN A 93 -10.65 -11.61 -11.20
C ASN A 93 -10.60 -10.72 -12.47
N ASP A 94 -9.40 -10.27 -12.84
CA ASP A 94 -9.12 -9.59 -14.10
C ASP A 94 -8.97 -10.56 -15.29
N GLY A 95 -9.10 -11.88 -15.05
CA GLY A 95 -8.93 -12.91 -16.08
C GLY A 95 -7.47 -13.16 -16.45
N ILE A 96 -6.52 -12.62 -15.69
CA ILE A 96 -5.08 -12.79 -15.92
C ILE A 96 -4.57 -13.97 -15.10
N ILE A 97 -3.70 -14.77 -15.74
CA ILE A 97 -3.01 -15.88 -15.10
C ILE A 97 -1.76 -15.34 -14.40
N TYR A 98 -1.69 -15.54 -13.08
CA TYR A 98 -0.53 -15.19 -12.26
C TYR A 98 0.26 -16.45 -11.92
N ALA A 99 1.57 -16.40 -12.09
CA ALA A 99 2.44 -17.56 -11.85
C ALA A 99 2.50 -18.00 -10.37
N SER A 100 2.32 -17.05 -9.44
CA SER A 100 2.19 -17.33 -8.01
C SER A 100 1.47 -16.21 -7.27
N ALA A 101 1.12 -16.44 -6.00
CA ALA A 101 0.57 -15.41 -5.11
C ALA A 101 1.46 -14.15 -5.02
N CYS A 102 2.79 -14.30 -5.11
CA CYS A 102 3.70 -13.14 -5.15
C CYS A 102 3.46 -12.29 -6.39
N HIS A 103 3.33 -12.92 -7.55
CA HIS A 103 3.10 -12.23 -8.82
C HIS A 103 1.76 -11.48 -8.83
N LEU A 104 0.72 -12.09 -8.26
CA LEU A 104 -0.59 -11.46 -8.10
C LEU A 104 -0.53 -10.26 -7.14
N ARG A 105 0.14 -10.41 -6.00
CA ARG A 105 0.33 -9.31 -5.02
C ARG A 105 1.14 -8.16 -5.62
N ARG A 106 2.19 -8.46 -6.37
CA ARG A 106 2.98 -7.45 -7.10
C ARG A 106 2.10 -6.67 -8.07
N ALA A 107 1.33 -7.36 -8.91
CA ALA A 107 0.42 -6.72 -9.86
C ALA A 107 -0.65 -5.88 -9.16
N THR A 108 -1.25 -6.40 -8.08
CA THR A 108 -2.23 -5.68 -7.24
C THR A 108 -1.64 -4.39 -6.68
N CYS A 109 -0.41 -4.45 -6.16
CA CYS A 109 0.27 -3.28 -5.60
C CYS A 109 0.60 -2.23 -6.67
N LEU A 110 1.10 -2.66 -7.82
CA LEU A 110 1.41 -1.75 -8.94
C LEU A 110 0.15 -1.14 -9.57
N LEU A 111 -0.98 -1.85 -9.53
CA LEU A 111 -2.28 -1.36 -9.99
C LEU A 111 -2.89 -0.34 -9.02
N GLY A 112 -2.50 -0.37 -7.73
CA GLY A 112 -3.00 0.53 -6.71
C GLY A 112 -4.36 0.13 -6.10
N ARG A 113 -4.92 -1.02 -6.47
CA ARG A 113 -6.20 -1.55 -5.93
C ARG A 113 -6.25 -3.06 -5.99
N SER A 114 -7.08 -3.66 -5.14
CA SER A 114 -7.32 -5.11 -5.08
C SER A 114 -7.81 -5.68 -6.41
N ILE A 115 -7.07 -6.64 -6.96
CA ILE A 115 -7.51 -7.50 -8.09
C ILE A 115 -8.35 -8.65 -7.53
N GLY A 116 -7.83 -9.35 -6.52
CA GLY A 116 -8.46 -10.52 -5.93
C GLY A 116 -8.21 -11.79 -6.76
N VAL A 117 -8.30 -12.94 -6.08
CA VAL A 117 -8.18 -14.27 -6.69
C VAL A 117 -9.59 -14.70 -7.11
N ALA A 118 -9.75 -15.12 -8.37
CA ALA A 118 -10.97 -15.76 -8.83
C ALA A 118 -11.02 -17.23 -8.38
N TYR A 119 -9.95 -17.97 -8.68
CA TYR A 119 -9.76 -19.36 -8.26
C TYR A 119 -8.30 -19.81 -8.47
N GLU A 120 -7.94 -20.95 -7.86
CA GLU A 120 -6.60 -21.54 -7.96
C GLU A 120 -6.39 -22.26 -9.30
N GLY A 121 -5.16 -22.19 -9.82
CA GLY A 121 -4.78 -22.73 -11.11
C GLY A 121 -4.81 -21.70 -12.24
N LYS A 122 -4.75 -22.18 -13.49
CA LYS A 122 -4.76 -21.34 -14.69
C LYS A 122 -6.18 -20.90 -15.03
N CYS A 123 -6.32 -19.68 -15.53
CA CYS A 123 -7.59 -19.21 -16.04
C CYS A 123 -8.12 -20.12 -17.16
N ILE A 124 -9.40 -20.44 -17.10
CA ILE A 124 -10.11 -21.21 -18.12
C ILE A 124 -10.93 -20.21 -18.91
N LYS A 125 -10.85 -20.26 -20.23
CA LYS A 125 -11.78 -19.50 -21.07
C LYS A 125 -13.15 -20.13 -20.86
N ALA A 126 -14.01 -19.47 -20.07
CA ALA A 126 -15.40 -19.86 -19.97
C ALA A 126 -15.95 -19.91 -21.40
N LYS A 127 -16.36 -21.11 -21.86
CA LYS A 127 -17.20 -21.17 -23.05
C LYS A 127 -18.48 -20.44 -22.68
N SER A 128 -18.83 -19.41 -23.44
CA SER A 128 -20.15 -18.81 -23.40
C SER A 128 -21.18 -19.94 -23.48
N CYS A 129 -21.94 -20.16 -22.41
CA CYS A 129 -23.10 -21.04 -22.42
C CYS A 129 -24.18 -20.45 -23.33
#